data_AF-A0A7K3ZLR9-F1
#
_entry.id   AF-A0A7K3ZLR9-F1
#
_cell.length_a   1.000
_cell.length_b   1.000
_cell.length_c   1.000
_cell.angle_alpha   90.00
_cell.angle_beta   90.00
_cell.angle_gamma   90.00
#
_symmetry.space_group_name_H-M   'P 1'
#
loop_
_entity.id
_entity.type
_entity.pdbx_description
1 polymer ?
#
loop_
_entity_poly.entity_id
_entity_poly.type
_entity_poly.pdbx_seq_one_letter_code
_entity_poly.pdbx_strand_id
1 'polypeptide(L)'
;MRQKKSTLGEHLALLSVKYCVYPNEVFQALVLAKKNETAKCGNLTVEYRGKMKNETIFLITKDHAVVAQFRVEEDFLLRKDNPFESWMSTEKIKKKLARQNTDSMYIQIKDLRQGMKHVNLKAQVEEIPKPAQVHTQFGNTVMVVNAMVGDESGKVKLCLWEAQIGQINVGDLIELKNGQVCVFRGEKQLRLGKNGSLTVLSPAEAKPQIATV
;
A
#
# COMPACT_ATOMS: atom_id res chain seq x y z
N MET A 1 -35.27 6.94 1.88
CA MET A 1 -33.89 7.41 2.16
C MET A 1 -33.26 7.97 0.88
N ARG A 2 -32.98 9.28 0.83
CA ARG A 2 -32.30 9.92 -0.31
C ARG A 2 -30.88 9.37 -0.40
N GLN A 3 -30.51 8.67 -1.48
CA GLN A 3 -29.12 8.27 -1.67
C GLN A 3 -28.27 9.55 -1.80
N LYS A 4 -27.44 9.82 -0.80
CA LYS A 4 -26.45 10.91 -0.88
C LYS A 4 -25.56 10.61 -2.09
N LYS A 5 -25.48 11.55 -3.05
CA LYS A 5 -24.57 11.43 -4.19
C LYS A 5 -23.16 11.19 -3.64
N SER A 6 -22.48 10.18 -4.14
CA SER A 6 -21.11 9.84 -3.71
C SER A 6 -20.17 11.00 -4.00
N THR A 7 -19.32 11.34 -3.04
CA THR A 7 -18.36 12.43 -3.17
C THR A 7 -17.24 12.04 -4.13
N LEU A 8 -16.50 13.02 -4.68
CA LEU A 8 -15.31 12.73 -5.48
C LEU A 8 -14.31 11.86 -4.70
N GLY A 9 -14.12 12.15 -3.41
CA GLY A 9 -13.26 11.37 -2.52
C GLY A 9 -13.66 9.90 -2.41
N GLU A 10 -14.96 9.60 -2.31
CA GLU A 10 -15.46 8.21 -2.31
C GLU A 10 -15.16 7.50 -3.63
N HIS A 11 -15.33 8.16 -4.78
CA HIS A 11 -15.04 7.54 -6.08
C HIS A 11 -13.54 7.29 -6.28
N LEU A 12 -12.69 8.24 -5.87
CA LEU A 12 -11.24 8.07 -5.91
C LEU A 12 -10.80 6.92 -5.02
N ALA A 13 -11.33 6.82 -3.80
CA ALA A 13 -11.00 5.73 -2.91
C ALA A 13 -11.55 4.38 -3.41
N LEU A 14 -12.71 4.32 -4.07
CA LEU A 14 -13.20 3.10 -4.73
C LEU A 14 -12.31 2.68 -5.91
N LEU A 15 -11.78 3.63 -6.66
CA LEU A 15 -10.84 3.42 -7.75
C LEU A 15 -9.50 2.87 -7.20
N SER A 16 -9.01 3.47 -6.11
CA SER A 16 -7.84 2.99 -5.37
C SER A 16 -7.94 1.54 -4.94
N VAL A 17 -9.05 1.15 -4.31
CA VAL A 17 -9.25 -0.26 -3.91
C VAL A 17 -9.36 -1.17 -5.14
N LYS A 18 -10.08 -0.75 -6.19
CA LYS A 18 -10.29 -1.58 -7.39
C LYS A 18 -9.01 -1.91 -8.14
N TYR A 19 -8.05 -0.99 -8.17
CA TYR A 19 -6.80 -1.15 -8.93
C TYR A 19 -5.55 -1.32 -8.05
N CYS A 20 -5.75 -1.46 -6.74
CA CYS A 20 -4.68 -1.63 -5.75
C CYS A 20 -3.64 -0.49 -5.77
N VAL A 21 -4.13 0.74 -5.87
CA VAL A 21 -3.32 1.96 -5.91
C VAL A 21 -3.67 2.85 -4.73
N TYR A 22 -2.71 3.44 -4.03
CA TYR A 22 -3.04 4.23 -2.86
C TYR A 22 -3.77 5.54 -3.24
N PRO A 23 -4.81 5.95 -2.48
CA PRO A 23 -5.56 7.17 -2.77
C PRO A 23 -4.69 8.44 -2.85
N ASN A 24 -3.64 8.51 -2.03
CA ASN A 24 -2.70 9.63 -2.05
C ASN A 24 -1.94 9.71 -3.38
N GLU A 25 -1.55 8.58 -3.95
CA GLU A 25 -0.87 8.53 -5.24
C GLU A 25 -1.81 8.96 -6.35
N VAL A 26 -3.07 8.49 -6.32
CA VAL A 26 -4.07 8.87 -7.32
C VAL A 26 -4.22 10.39 -7.32
N PHE A 27 -4.28 10.99 -6.13
CA PHE A 27 -4.34 12.44 -6.01
C PHE A 27 -3.08 13.16 -6.47
N GLN A 28 -1.90 12.69 -6.08
CA GLN A 28 -0.64 13.26 -6.57
C GLN A 28 -0.56 13.16 -8.10
N ALA A 29 -1.02 12.06 -8.69
CA ALA A 29 -1.10 11.90 -10.13
C ALA A 29 -2.07 12.88 -10.78
N LEU A 30 -3.21 13.21 -10.17
CA LEU A 30 -4.10 14.28 -10.66
C LEU A 30 -3.39 15.65 -10.64
N VAL A 31 -2.69 15.97 -9.54
CA VAL A 31 -1.94 17.24 -9.42
C VAL A 31 -0.79 17.32 -10.42
N LEU A 32 -0.07 16.21 -10.63
CA LEU A 32 1.03 16.12 -11.59
C LEU A 32 0.53 16.16 -13.03
N ALA A 33 -0.54 15.44 -13.37
CA ALA A 33 -1.12 15.44 -14.71
C ALA A 33 -1.64 16.82 -15.10
N LYS A 34 -2.13 17.62 -14.14
CA LYS A 34 -2.52 19.01 -14.42
C LYS A 34 -1.32 19.88 -14.86
N LYS A 35 -0.11 19.58 -14.37
CA LYS A 35 1.11 20.33 -14.71
C LYS A 35 1.77 19.79 -15.97
N ASN A 36 1.78 18.47 -16.15
CA ASN A 36 2.58 17.77 -17.16
C ASN A 36 1.73 17.08 -18.24
N GLU A 37 0.43 17.41 -18.31
CA GLU A 37 -0.63 16.79 -19.14
C GLU A 37 -0.93 15.32 -18.81
N THR A 38 0.05 14.55 -18.36
CA THR A 38 -0.12 13.13 -18.00
C THR A 38 0.70 12.78 -16.75
N ALA A 39 0.26 11.78 -16.00
CA ALA A 39 1.00 11.21 -14.88
C ALA A 39 0.67 9.72 -14.70
N LYS A 40 1.61 8.95 -14.15
CA LYS A 40 1.40 7.53 -13.82
C LYS A 40 1.14 7.34 -12.33
N CYS A 41 0.33 6.34 -12.01
CA CYS A 41 -0.07 6.00 -10.65
C CYS A 41 -0.28 4.48 -10.53
N GLY A 42 0.77 3.74 -10.15
CA GLY A 42 0.76 2.28 -10.21
C GLY A 42 0.54 1.79 -11.66
N ASN A 43 -0.48 0.96 -11.86
CA ASN A 43 -0.91 0.46 -13.18
C ASN A 43 -1.89 1.41 -13.91
N LEU A 44 -2.14 2.60 -13.36
CA LEU A 44 -3.03 3.59 -13.95
C LEU A 44 -2.25 4.74 -14.59
N THR A 45 -2.80 5.29 -15.67
CA THR A 45 -2.36 6.55 -16.26
C THR A 45 -3.46 7.58 -16.08
N VAL A 46 -3.09 8.78 -15.65
CA VAL A 46 -3.98 9.92 -15.44
C VAL A 46 -3.63 10.98 -16.47
N GLU A 47 -4.59 11.38 -17.28
CA GLU A 47 -4.46 12.39 -18.32
C GLU A 47 -5.32 13.60 -17.97
N TYR A 48 -4.73 14.79 -18.07
CA TYR A 48 -5.46 16.05 -18.05
C TYR A 48 -6.14 16.25 -19.41
N ARG A 49 -7.45 16.50 -19.38
CA ARG A 49 -8.28 16.69 -20.59
C ARG A 49 -8.74 18.13 -20.79
N GLY A 50 -8.32 19.05 -19.92
CA GLY A 50 -8.70 20.45 -19.99
C GLY A 50 -9.39 20.94 -18.71
N LYS A 51 -9.81 22.20 -18.78
CA LYS A 51 -10.49 22.92 -17.71
C LYS A 51 -11.85 23.39 -18.20
N MET A 52 -12.88 23.22 -17.40
CA MET A 52 -14.20 23.79 -17.62
C MET A 52 -14.64 24.53 -16.36
N LYS A 53 -14.84 25.85 -16.46
CA LYS A 53 -15.16 26.71 -15.31
C LYS A 53 -14.11 26.54 -14.20
N ASN A 54 -14.53 26.22 -12.97
CA ASN A 54 -13.65 25.97 -11.82
C ASN A 54 -13.28 24.49 -11.63
N GLU A 55 -13.54 23.65 -12.64
CA GLU A 55 -13.28 22.22 -12.59
C GLU A 55 -12.22 21.84 -13.62
N THR A 56 -11.33 20.93 -13.21
CA THR A 56 -10.36 20.27 -14.08
C THR A 56 -10.86 18.88 -14.44
N ILE A 57 -10.74 18.50 -15.72
CA ILE A 57 -11.19 17.21 -16.22
C ILE A 57 -9.99 16.28 -16.33
N PHE A 58 -10.10 15.10 -15.74
CA PHE A 58 -9.10 14.05 -15.81
C PHE A 58 -9.70 12.76 -16.38
N LEU A 59 -8.93 12.08 -17.22
CA LEU A 59 -9.22 10.73 -17.69
C LEU A 59 -8.23 9.77 -17.03
N ILE A 60 -8.71 8.64 -16.52
CA ILE A 60 -7.87 7.60 -15.95
C ILE A 60 -8.00 6.36 -16.82
N THR A 61 -6.86 5.81 -17.25
CA THR A 61 -6.76 4.62 -18.07
C THR A 61 -5.93 3.53 -17.40
N LYS A 62 -6.24 2.27 -17.70
CA LYS A 62 -5.43 1.09 -17.37
C LYS A 62 -5.20 0.31 -18.66
N ASP A 63 -3.95 0.04 -19.02
CA ASP A 63 -3.60 -0.74 -20.22
C ASP A 63 -4.38 -0.27 -21.47
N HIS A 64 -4.45 1.06 -21.65
CA HIS A 64 -5.19 1.77 -22.70
C HIS A 64 -6.73 1.79 -22.61
N ALA A 65 -7.33 1.04 -21.68
CA ALA A 65 -8.77 1.09 -21.44
C ALA A 65 -9.14 2.25 -20.49
N VAL A 66 -10.17 3.02 -20.83
CA VAL A 66 -10.71 4.07 -19.95
C VAL A 66 -11.41 3.43 -18.75
N VAL A 67 -10.91 3.72 -17.54
CA VAL A 67 -11.45 3.17 -16.30
C VAL A 67 -12.25 4.18 -15.48
N ALA A 68 -11.98 5.47 -15.65
CA ALA A 68 -12.74 6.55 -15.03
C ALA A 68 -12.51 7.88 -15.73
N GLN A 69 -13.45 8.80 -15.56
CA GLN A 69 -13.30 10.21 -15.90
C GLN A 69 -13.83 11.04 -14.73
N PHE A 70 -13.03 12.00 -14.26
CA PHE A 70 -13.38 12.84 -13.12
C PHE A 70 -13.37 14.31 -13.48
N ARG A 71 -14.33 15.04 -12.93
CA ARG A 71 -14.29 16.50 -12.81
C ARG A 71 -13.89 16.81 -11.38
N VAL A 72 -12.84 17.60 -11.24
CA VAL A 72 -12.21 17.88 -9.95
C VAL A 72 -12.12 19.38 -9.78
N GLU A 73 -12.75 19.89 -8.73
CA GLU A 73 -12.68 21.32 -8.40
C GLU A 73 -11.24 21.76 -8.14
N GLU A 74 -10.91 23.00 -8.52
CA GLU A 74 -9.55 23.53 -8.39
C GLU A 74 -9.10 23.60 -6.93
N ASP A 75 -10.01 23.98 -6.02
CA ASP A 75 -9.77 24.02 -4.57
C ASP A 75 -9.40 22.65 -4.01
N PHE A 76 -9.97 21.57 -4.56
CA PHE A 76 -9.64 20.21 -4.17
C PHE A 76 -8.19 19.85 -4.51
N LEU A 77 -7.69 20.28 -5.66
CA LEU A 77 -6.31 20.03 -6.09
C LEU A 77 -5.27 20.85 -5.31
N LEU A 78 -5.69 21.99 -4.74
CA LEU A 78 -4.85 22.89 -3.96
C LEU A 78 -4.78 22.51 -2.47
N ARG A 79 -5.58 21.53 -2.04
CA ARG A 79 -5.59 21.04 -0.66
C ARG A 79 -4.21 20.56 -0.23
N LYS A 80 -3.78 21.03 0.94
CA LYS A 80 -2.54 20.62 1.62
C LYS A 80 -2.80 19.65 2.78
N ASP A 81 -4.04 19.53 3.22
CA ASP A 81 -4.47 18.51 4.17
C ASP A 81 -4.35 17.11 3.53
N ASN A 82 -4.35 16.06 4.36
CA ASN A 82 -4.36 14.66 3.92
C ASN A 82 -5.82 14.16 3.90
N PRO A 83 -6.59 14.37 2.82
CA PRO A 83 -8.03 14.14 2.85
C PRO A 83 -8.40 12.64 2.81
N PHE A 84 -7.42 11.76 2.53
CA PHE A 84 -7.62 10.32 2.31
C PHE A 84 -8.03 9.54 3.55
N GLU A 85 -7.63 9.99 4.75
CA GLU A 85 -7.97 9.32 6.01
C GLU A 85 -9.49 9.28 6.23
N SER A 86 -10.18 10.38 5.90
CA SER A 86 -11.64 10.48 6.00
C SER A 86 -12.39 9.64 4.94
N TRP A 87 -11.79 9.44 3.77
CA TRP A 87 -12.44 8.74 2.66
C TRP A 87 -12.28 7.22 2.77
N MET A 88 -11.11 6.76 3.21
CA MET A 88 -10.80 5.34 3.44
C MET A 88 -11.60 4.74 4.61
N SER A 89 -12.07 5.57 5.54
CA SER A 89 -12.82 5.15 6.73
C SER A 89 -14.34 5.04 6.51
N THR A 90 -14.85 5.31 5.30
CA THR A 90 -16.30 5.18 5.01
C THR A 90 -16.77 3.73 4.99
N GLU A 91 -17.97 3.48 5.54
CA GLU A 91 -18.56 2.13 5.67
C GLU A 91 -18.71 1.39 4.32
N LYS A 92 -18.95 2.13 3.23
CA LYS A 92 -19.02 1.54 1.88
C LYS A 92 -17.66 0.99 1.43
N ILE A 93 -16.58 1.68 1.76
CA ILE A 93 -15.21 1.27 1.41
C ILE A 93 -14.80 0.09 2.30
N LYS A 94 -15.05 0.13 3.61
CA LYS A 94 -14.85 -1.02 4.51
C LYS A 94 -15.58 -2.27 4.03
N LYS A 95 -16.86 -2.14 3.63
CA LYS A 95 -17.67 -3.27 3.14
C LYS A 95 -17.21 -3.79 1.77
N LYS A 96 -16.63 -2.93 0.92
CA LYS A 96 -16.08 -3.34 -0.38
C LYS A 96 -14.69 -3.98 -0.23
N LEU A 97 -13.84 -3.47 0.66
CA LEU A 97 -12.60 -4.10 1.13
C LEU A 97 -12.88 -5.50 1.69
N ALA A 98 -13.94 -5.65 2.50
CA ALA A 98 -14.35 -6.95 3.05
C ALA A 98 -14.94 -7.92 2.00
N ARG A 99 -15.40 -7.43 0.83
CA ARG A 99 -16.02 -8.23 -0.25
C ARG A 99 -15.06 -8.56 -1.41
N GLN A 100 -14.00 -7.77 -1.62
CA GLN A 100 -13.00 -8.01 -2.65
C GLN A 100 -11.89 -8.90 -2.07
N ASN A 101 -12.10 -10.21 -2.15
CA ASN A 101 -11.13 -11.31 -1.99
C ASN A 101 -9.70 -10.93 -1.54
N THR A 102 -9.35 -11.48 -0.38
CA THR A 102 -8.15 -11.36 0.46
C THR A 102 -6.79 -11.45 -0.26
N ASP A 103 -6.68 -11.93 -1.49
CA ASP A 103 -5.40 -12.09 -2.20
C ASP A 103 -4.98 -10.91 -3.08
N SER A 104 -5.88 -9.98 -3.45
CA SER A 104 -5.51 -8.79 -4.23
C SER A 104 -4.87 -7.66 -3.40
N MET A 105 -4.70 -7.86 -2.09
CA MET A 105 -4.17 -6.86 -1.15
C MET A 105 -2.66 -6.98 -0.87
N TYR A 106 -1.96 -7.96 -1.45
CA TYR A 106 -0.53 -8.17 -1.20
C TYR A 106 0.33 -7.38 -2.18
N ILE A 107 1.24 -6.58 -1.63
CA ILE A 107 2.15 -5.70 -2.38
C ILE A 107 3.50 -6.40 -2.55
N GLN A 108 4.07 -6.30 -3.75
CA GLN A 108 5.42 -6.81 -4.04
C GLN A 108 6.49 -5.93 -3.40
N ILE A 109 7.63 -6.53 -3.02
CA ILE A 109 8.72 -5.81 -2.35
C ILE A 109 9.26 -4.64 -3.19
N LYS A 110 9.34 -4.79 -4.51
CA LYS A 110 9.81 -3.72 -5.42
C LYS A 110 8.97 -2.43 -5.32
N ASP A 111 7.68 -2.56 -5.02
CA ASP A 111 6.71 -1.46 -5.01
C ASP A 111 6.63 -0.76 -3.64
N LEU A 112 7.40 -1.24 -2.65
CA LEU A 112 7.49 -0.65 -1.32
C LEU A 112 8.22 0.71 -1.34
N ARG A 113 7.49 1.74 -0.91
CA ARG A 113 7.98 3.12 -0.72
C ARG A 113 7.97 3.51 0.75
N GLN A 114 8.90 4.40 1.09
CA GLN A 114 9.01 4.97 2.42
C GLN A 114 7.68 5.60 2.88
N GLY A 115 7.30 5.33 4.13
CA GLY A 115 6.12 5.93 4.75
C GLY A 115 4.81 5.19 4.45
N MET A 116 4.83 4.13 3.65
CA MET A 116 3.67 3.26 3.45
C MET A 116 3.25 2.60 4.77
N LYS A 117 1.94 2.58 5.02
CA LYS A 117 1.29 1.95 6.17
C LYS A 117 0.23 0.98 5.65
N HIS A 118 -0.22 0.05 6.51
CA HIS A 118 -1.21 -0.96 6.16
C HIS A 118 -0.80 -1.84 4.98
N VAL A 119 0.49 -2.17 4.90
CA VAL A 119 1.04 -3.00 3.84
C VAL A 119 0.81 -4.46 4.18
N ASN A 120 0.22 -5.22 3.26
CA ASN A 120 0.22 -6.68 3.34
C ASN A 120 1.21 -7.21 2.30
N LEU A 121 2.03 -8.19 2.64
CA LEU A 121 2.94 -8.86 1.69
C LEU A 121 3.17 -10.32 2.08
N LYS A 122 3.51 -11.13 1.09
CA LYS A 122 4.01 -12.50 1.27
C LYS A 122 5.46 -12.52 0.83
N ALA A 123 6.34 -13.07 1.66
CA ALA A 123 7.77 -13.14 1.39
C ALA A 123 8.37 -14.39 2.02
N GLN A 124 9.45 -14.88 1.44
CA GLN A 124 10.25 -15.95 2.02
C GLN A 124 11.37 -15.38 2.88
N VAL A 125 11.65 -16.01 4.01
CA VAL A 125 12.77 -15.64 4.88
C VAL A 125 14.05 -16.22 4.31
N GLU A 126 14.99 -15.36 3.93
CA GLU A 126 16.27 -15.77 3.36
C GLU A 126 17.38 -15.85 4.42
N GLU A 127 17.40 -14.91 5.35
CA GLU A 127 18.46 -14.81 6.35
C GLU A 127 17.91 -14.24 7.66
N ILE A 128 18.33 -14.82 8.78
CA ILE A 128 18.08 -14.27 10.11
C ILE A 128 19.44 -14.07 10.79
N PRO A 129 19.95 -12.83 10.82
CA PRO A 129 21.18 -12.50 11.55
C PRO A 129 21.03 -12.69 13.07
N LYS A 130 22.15 -12.60 13.79
CA LYS A 130 22.11 -12.62 15.27
C LYS A 130 21.32 -11.42 15.81
N PRO A 131 20.43 -11.61 16.81
CA PRO A 131 19.76 -10.51 17.47
C PRO A 131 20.75 -9.50 18.07
N ALA A 132 20.42 -8.22 17.93
CA ALA A 132 21.17 -7.12 18.51
C ALA A 132 20.38 -6.53 19.69
N GLN A 133 21.11 -6.19 20.74
CA GLN A 133 20.54 -5.56 21.94
C GLN A 133 20.43 -4.05 21.71
N VAL A 134 19.25 -3.47 21.94
CA VAL A 134 19.00 -2.03 21.82
C VAL A 134 18.39 -1.47 23.10
N HIS A 135 18.84 -0.28 23.47
CA HIS A 135 18.26 0.47 24.60
C HIS A 135 17.12 1.35 24.09
N THR A 136 15.93 1.12 24.64
CA THR A 136 14.75 1.93 24.34
C THR A 136 14.79 3.25 25.11
N GLN A 137 14.09 4.27 24.60
CA GLN A 137 13.94 5.56 25.27
C GLN A 137 13.27 5.46 26.66
N PHE A 138 12.64 4.33 26.97
CA PHE A 138 11.99 4.06 28.25
C PHE A 138 12.91 3.34 29.25
N GLY A 139 14.22 3.25 28.97
CA GLY A 139 15.21 2.60 29.83
C GLY A 139 15.24 1.08 29.75
N ASN A 140 14.29 0.46 29.03
CA ASN A 140 14.28 -0.98 28.82
C ASN A 140 15.28 -1.39 27.74
N THR A 141 15.91 -2.54 27.95
CA THR A 141 16.75 -3.17 26.94
C THR A 141 15.95 -4.26 26.24
N VAL A 142 15.89 -4.22 24.91
CA VAL A 142 15.14 -5.19 24.10
C VAL A 142 16.03 -5.76 23.01
N MET A 143 15.75 -7.00 22.61
CA MET A 143 16.39 -7.62 21.46
C MET A 143 15.66 -7.26 20.16
N VAL A 144 16.42 -6.95 19.11
CA VAL A 144 15.91 -6.68 17.77
C VAL A 144 16.75 -7.45 16.75
N VAL A 145 16.09 -8.05 15.76
CA VAL A 145 16.75 -8.66 14.61
C VAL A 145 16.18 -8.10 13.32
N ASN A 146 17.06 -7.87 12.34
CA ASN A 146 16.67 -7.47 10.99
C ASN A 146 16.82 -8.68 10.07
N ALA A 147 15.76 -9.47 9.96
CA ALA A 147 15.72 -10.61 9.04
C ALA A 147 15.67 -10.11 7.59
N MET A 148 16.35 -10.80 6.68
CA MET A 148 16.21 -10.57 5.25
C MET A 148 15.04 -11.40 4.72
N VAL A 149 14.07 -10.74 4.09
CA VAL A 149 12.94 -11.39 3.45
C VAL A 149 12.88 -10.99 1.99
N GLY A 150 12.51 -11.94 1.13
CA GLY A 150 12.49 -11.77 -0.32
C GLY A 150 11.25 -12.36 -0.98
N ASP A 151 10.91 -11.80 -2.13
CA ASP A 151 9.93 -12.34 -3.07
C ASP A 151 10.56 -12.33 -4.47
N GLU A 152 9.81 -12.71 -5.49
CA GLU A 152 10.28 -12.69 -6.88
C GLU A 152 10.72 -11.30 -7.37
N SER A 153 10.29 -10.23 -6.68
CA SER A 153 10.52 -8.84 -7.09
C SER A 153 11.73 -8.20 -6.42
N GLY A 154 12.18 -8.70 -5.26
CA GLY A 154 13.32 -8.15 -4.55
C GLY A 154 13.43 -8.57 -3.09
N LYS A 155 14.31 -7.89 -2.35
CA LYS A 155 14.64 -8.19 -0.94
C LYS A 155 14.50 -6.96 -0.06
N VAL A 156 14.08 -7.15 1.18
CA VAL A 156 13.92 -6.08 2.17
C VAL A 156 14.17 -6.61 3.58
N LYS A 157 14.65 -5.74 4.47
CA LYS A 157 14.87 -6.08 5.87
C LYS A 157 13.54 -6.01 6.64
N LEU A 158 13.15 -7.09 7.29
CA LEU A 158 12.05 -7.16 8.25
C LEU A 158 12.60 -7.02 9.67
N CYS A 159 12.19 -5.97 10.37
CA CYS A 159 12.57 -5.70 11.75
C CYS A 159 11.63 -6.43 12.71
N LEU A 160 12.19 -7.41 13.42
CA LEU A 160 11.50 -8.22 14.42
C LEU A 160 11.97 -7.81 15.81
N TRP A 161 11.00 -7.62 16.70
CA TRP A 161 11.23 -7.30 18.11
C TRP A 161 11.23 -8.58 18.93
N GLU A 162 11.82 -8.56 20.11
CA GLU A 162 12.03 -9.70 21.00
C GLU A 162 10.91 -10.76 21.03
N ALA A 163 9.65 -10.36 21.20
CA ALA A 163 8.50 -11.28 21.22
C ALA A 163 8.24 -12.02 19.88
N GLN A 164 8.80 -11.51 18.78
CA GLN A 164 8.70 -12.03 17.41
C GLN A 164 9.94 -12.84 17.02
N ILE A 165 11.03 -12.72 17.79
CA ILE A 165 12.27 -13.47 17.55
C ILE A 165 11.98 -14.94 17.85
N GLY A 166 12.16 -15.81 16.84
CA GLY A 166 11.87 -17.24 16.93
C GLY A 166 10.49 -17.66 16.41
N GLN A 167 9.64 -16.74 15.97
CA GLN A 167 8.37 -17.08 15.31
C GLN A 167 8.55 -17.55 13.85
N ILE A 168 9.70 -17.23 13.25
CA ILE A 168 10.02 -17.55 11.87
C ILE A 168 11.41 -18.17 11.78
N ASN A 169 11.60 -19.07 10.82
CA ASN A 169 12.87 -19.71 10.51
C ASN A 169 13.33 -19.34 9.10
N VAL A 170 14.61 -19.53 8.83
CA VAL A 170 15.16 -19.40 7.48
C VAL A 170 14.49 -20.43 6.57
N GLY A 171 14.02 -19.99 5.42
CA GLY A 171 13.29 -20.79 4.44
C GLY A 171 11.77 -20.69 4.55
N ASP A 172 11.23 -20.18 5.66
CA ASP A 172 9.78 -20.08 5.87
C ASP A 172 9.14 -19.09 4.88
N LEU A 173 7.99 -19.48 4.35
CA LEU A 173 7.08 -18.57 3.65
C LEU A 173 6.22 -17.85 4.68
N ILE A 174 6.19 -16.54 4.57
CA ILE A 174 5.73 -15.66 5.62
C ILE A 174 4.70 -14.70 5.03
N GLU A 175 3.63 -14.49 5.76
CA GLU A 175 2.60 -13.51 5.47
C GLU A 175 2.65 -12.41 6.52
N LEU A 176 2.89 -11.19 6.07
CA LEU A 176 2.84 -10.00 6.90
C LEU A 176 1.60 -9.20 6.54
N LYS A 177 0.74 -8.96 7.54
CA LYS A 177 -0.45 -8.11 7.41
C LYS A 177 -0.28 -6.83 8.21
N ASN A 178 -0.77 -5.74 7.65
CA ASN A 178 -0.81 -4.42 8.26
C ASN A 178 0.56 -3.94 8.76
N GLY A 179 1.57 -4.11 7.90
CA GLY A 179 2.93 -3.62 8.08
C GLY A 179 3.12 -2.14 7.75
N GLN A 180 4.29 -1.64 8.11
CA GLN A 180 4.74 -0.28 7.83
C GLN A 180 6.14 -0.30 7.20
N VAL A 181 6.34 0.50 6.17
CA VAL A 181 7.65 0.73 5.55
C VAL A 181 8.30 1.95 6.20
N CYS A 182 9.42 1.71 6.87
CA CYS A 182 10.25 2.73 7.51
C CYS A 182 11.61 2.81 6.80
N VAL A 183 12.30 3.93 6.99
CA VAL A 183 13.70 4.05 6.61
C VAL A 183 14.50 4.25 7.88
N PHE A 184 15.54 3.44 8.07
CA PHE A 184 16.47 3.55 9.19
C PHE A 184 17.89 3.56 8.65
N ARG A 185 18.66 4.60 9.00
CA ARG A 185 20.03 4.82 8.49
C ARG A 185 20.14 4.74 6.95
N GLY A 186 19.13 5.27 6.25
CA GLY A 186 19.09 5.28 4.78
C GLY A 186 18.60 3.98 4.14
N GLU A 187 18.38 2.92 4.91
CA GLU A 187 17.90 1.63 4.40
C GLU A 187 16.39 1.47 4.62
N LYS A 188 15.69 0.95 3.60
CA LYS A 188 14.26 0.59 3.71
C LYS A 188 14.11 -0.67 4.57
N GLN A 189 13.20 -0.60 5.53
CA GLN A 189 12.89 -1.68 6.46
C GLN A 189 11.37 -1.81 6.64
N LEU A 190 10.91 -3.04 6.79
CA LEU A 190 9.55 -3.36 7.17
C LEU A 190 9.43 -3.51 8.69
N ARG A 191 8.35 -2.99 9.25
CA ARG A 191 7.96 -3.16 10.65
C ARG A 191 6.52 -3.61 10.72
N LEU A 192 6.18 -4.35 11.77
CA LEU A 192 4.79 -4.65 12.09
C LEU A 192 4.09 -3.39 12.62
N GLY A 193 2.92 -3.08 12.07
CA GLY A 193 2.08 -2.00 12.56
C GLY A 193 1.41 -2.34 13.90
N LYS A 194 0.74 -1.36 14.52
CA LYS A 194 0.07 -1.52 15.83
C LYS A 194 -0.94 -2.69 15.87
N ASN A 195 -1.61 -2.97 14.75
CA ASN A 195 -2.51 -4.10 14.58
C ASN A 195 -1.97 -5.05 13.49
N GLY A 196 -0.66 -5.17 13.37
CA GLY A 196 0.02 -6.02 12.41
C GLY A 196 0.10 -7.46 12.88
N SER A 197 0.10 -8.40 11.95
CA SER A 197 0.33 -9.82 12.24
C SER A 197 1.37 -10.40 11.29
N LEU A 198 2.16 -11.33 11.82
CA LEU A 198 3.11 -12.13 11.06
C LEU A 198 2.69 -13.59 11.20
N THR A 199 2.55 -14.30 10.09
CA THR A 199 2.09 -15.69 10.06
C THR A 199 2.95 -16.50 9.11
N VAL A 200 3.39 -17.68 9.55
CA VAL A 200 4.09 -18.63 8.67
C VAL A 200 3.04 -19.38 7.85
N LEU A 201 3.15 -19.30 6.53
CA LEU A 201 2.29 -20.00 5.60
C LEU A 201 2.78 -21.44 5.46
N SER A 202 1.86 -22.39 5.64
CA SER A 202 2.16 -23.79 5.37
C SER A 202 2.24 -24.05 3.85
N PRO A 203 2.99 -25.07 3.39
CA PRO A 203 3.19 -25.35 1.96
C PRO A 203 1.91 -25.58 1.14
N ALA A 204 0.75 -25.76 1.78
CA ALA A 204 -0.54 -25.92 1.13
C ALA A 204 -1.10 -24.60 0.54
N GLU A 205 -0.65 -23.44 1.02
CA GLU A 205 -1.15 -22.11 0.61
C GLU A 205 -0.18 -21.38 -0.35
N ALA A 206 0.92 -22.03 -0.74
CA ALA A 206 2.02 -21.46 -1.51
C ALA A 206 1.97 -21.77 -3.02
N LYS A 207 0.79 -21.98 -3.61
CA LYS A 207 0.69 -22.12 -5.08
C LYS A 207 0.57 -20.74 -5.74
N PRO A 208 1.59 -20.25 -6.47
CA PRO A 208 1.37 -19.21 -7.46
C PRO A 208 0.51 -19.81 -8.58
N GLN A 209 -0.68 -19.26 -8.78
CA GLN A 209 -1.47 -19.53 -9.98
C GLN A 209 -0.80 -18.80 -11.16
N ILE A 210 0.20 -19.46 -11.75
CA ILE A 210 0.72 -19.11 -13.06
C ILE A 210 -0.39 -19.43 -14.06
N ALA A 211 -1.05 -18.40 -14.59
CA ALA A 211 -1.94 -18.56 -15.72
C ALA A 211 -1.13 -19.10 -16.91
N THR A 212 -1.49 -20.30 -17.34
CA THR A 212 -0.92 -21.01 -18.49
C THR A 212 -1.73 -20.68 -19.75
N VAL A 213 -0.98 -20.45 -20.83
CA VAL A 213 -1.32 -20.30 -22.27
C VAL A 213 -1.92 -18.98 -22.72
#